data_AF-A0A077Z4U1-F1
#
_entry.id   AF-A0A077Z4U1-F1
#
_cell.length_a   1.000
_cell.length_b   1.000
_cell.length_c   1.000
_cell.angle_alpha   90.00
_cell.angle_beta   90.00
_cell.angle_gamma   90.00
#
_symmetry.space_group_name_H-M   'P 1'
#
loop_
_entity.id
_entity.type
_entity.pdbx_description
1 polymer ?
#
loop_
_entity_poly.entity_id
_entity_poly.type
_entity_poly.pdbx_seq_one_letter_code
_entity_poly.pdbx_strand_id
1 'polypeptide(L)'
;MKKYAQASLSFYSCLKLVPYSQFVTTIYPAFIAPLFDEHTLLPKGELKREIEKLSAQIWFRRLNHCFSGFKRSSHSNAYLYGIWNNKRIVLYDTLLAKYKANEKASKDEKGEK
;
A
#
# COMPACT_ATOMS: atom_id res chain seq x y z
N MET A 1 34.99 12.64 29.86
CA MET A 1 33.59 12.97 30.21
C MET A 1 32.72 13.43 29.03
N LYS A 2 33.18 14.35 28.16
CA LYS A 2 32.39 14.84 26.99
C LYS A 2 31.86 13.73 26.05
N LYS A 3 32.64 12.67 25.79
CA LYS A 3 32.21 11.54 24.93
C LYS A 3 30.99 10.79 25.47
N TYR A 4 30.89 10.58 26.79
CA TYR A 4 29.74 9.88 27.41
C TYR A 4 28.47 10.73 27.38
N ALA A 5 28.58 12.05 27.61
CA ALA A 5 27.46 12.98 27.50
C ALA A 5 26.91 13.07 26.06
N GLN A 6 27.79 13.02 25.05
CA GLN A 6 27.36 13.01 23.66
C GLN A 6 26.73 11.67 23.26
N ALA A 7 27.22 10.55 23.79
CA ALA A 7 26.63 9.23 23.57
C ALA A 7 25.24 9.11 24.21
N SER A 8 25.04 9.60 25.44
CA SER A 8 23.73 9.60 26.08
C SER A 8 22.74 10.51 25.36
N LEU A 9 23.15 11.73 24.97
CA LEU A 9 22.31 12.64 24.18
C LEU A 9 21.89 12.02 22.84
N SER A 10 22.83 11.37 22.14
CA SER A 10 22.54 10.68 20.87
C SER A 10 21.54 9.54 21.07
N PHE A 11 21.68 8.75 22.14
CA PHE A 11 20.74 7.68 22.47
C PHE A 11 19.33 8.21 22.77
N TYR A 12 19.20 9.25 23.60
CA TYR A 12 17.91 9.89 23.86
C TYR A 12 17.28 10.49 22.60
N SER A 13 18.09 11.03 21.68
CA SER A 13 17.62 11.51 20.38
C SER A 13 17.07 10.37 19.52
N CYS A 14 17.82 9.27 19.38
CA CYS A 14 17.37 8.09 18.64
C CYS A 14 16.07 7.51 19.23
N LEU A 15 15.97 7.44 20.55
CA LEU A 15 14.78 6.94 21.23
C LEU A 15 13.54 7.79 20.97
N LYS A 16 13.68 9.10 20.72
CA LYS A 16 12.58 9.99 20.33
C LYS A 16 12.24 9.89 18.83
N LEU A 17 13.25 9.74 17.97
CA LEU A 17 13.05 9.70 16.52
C LEU A 17 12.37 8.42 16.02
N VAL A 18 12.67 7.26 16.62
CA VAL A 18 12.07 5.97 16.24
C VAL A 18 10.53 5.96 16.37
N PRO A 19 9.92 6.27 17.54
CA PRO A 19 8.47 6.31 17.67
C PRO A 19 7.84 7.41 16.82
N TYR A 20 8.51 8.54 16.65
CA TYR A 20 8.05 9.61 15.74
C TYR A 20 7.97 9.13 14.29
N SER A 21 9.00 8.45 13.78
CA SER A 21 9.00 7.88 12.43
C SER A 21 7.90 6.84 12.23
N GLN A 22 7.67 5.97 13.23
CA GLN A 22 6.60 4.97 13.18
C GLN A 22 5.21 5.61 13.15
N PHE A 23 5.03 6.70 13.92
CA PHE A 23 3.80 7.47 13.96
C PHE A 23 3.50 8.11 12.61
N VAL A 24 4.47 8.83 12.02
CA VAL A 24 4.33 9.45 10.69
C VAL A 24 4.02 8.41 9.62
N THR A 25 4.74 7.28 9.61
CA THR A 25 4.53 6.20 8.63
C THR A 25 3.13 5.59 8.70
N THR A 26 2.51 5.60 9.87
CA THR A 26 1.15 5.05 10.07
C THR A 26 0.07 6.07 9.75
N ILE A 27 0.27 7.33 10.12
CA ILE A 27 -0.74 8.39 9.99
C ILE A 27 -0.76 9.00 8.61
N TYR A 28 0.39 9.17 7.98
CA TYR A 28 0.49 9.74 6.64
C TYR A 28 -0.44 9.03 5.63
N PRO A 29 -0.37 7.71 5.43
CA PRO A 29 -1.24 7.06 4.45
C PRO A 29 -2.70 6.93 4.93
N ALA A 30 -2.96 7.03 6.24
CA ALA A 30 -4.30 6.87 6.80
C ALA A 30 -5.13 8.17 6.77
N PHE A 31 -4.50 9.32 6.97
CA PHE A 31 -5.16 10.62 7.07
C PHE A 31 -4.74 11.58 5.98
N ILE A 32 -3.45 11.66 5.65
CA ILE A 32 -2.94 12.67 4.71
C ILE A 32 -3.14 12.22 3.25
N ALA A 33 -2.87 10.95 2.92
CA ALA A 33 -3.08 10.46 1.55
C ALA A 33 -4.54 10.58 1.05
N PRO A 34 -5.58 10.25 1.84
CA PRO A 34 -6.98 10.47 1.44
C PRO A 34 -7.37 11.93 1.16
N LEU A 35 -6.60 12.90 1.66
CA LEU A 35 -6.84 14.32 1.36
C LEU A 35 -6.37 14.69 -0.06
N PHE A 36 -5.41 13.95 -0.61
CA PHE A 36 -4.84 14.23 -1.93
C PHE A 36 -5.36 13.31 -3.03
N ASP A 37 -5.68 12.07 -2.68
CA ASP A 37 -6.12 11.04 -3.61
C ASP A 37 -7.47 10.46 -3.17
N GLU A 38 -8.38 10.29 -4.12
CA GLU A 38 -9.65 9.65 -3.85
C GLU A 38 -9.44 8.15 -3.68
N HIS A 39 -9.75 7.65 -2.48
CA HIS A 39 -9.67 6.23 -2.15
C HIS A 39 -11.05 5.58 -2.24
N THR A 40 -11.33 4.92 -3.37
CA THR A 40 -12.56 4.13 -3.53
C THR A 40 -12.32 2.67 -3.21
N LEU A 41 -13.34 1.96 -2.73
CA LEU A 41 -13.22 0.51 -2.48
C LEU A 41 -13.13 -0.24 -3.81
N LEU A 42 -12.24 -1.23 -3.89
CA LEU A 42 -12.11 -2.05 -5.10
C LEU A 42 -13.46 -2.73 -5.42
N PRO A 43 -13.98 -2.60 -6.66
CA PRO A 43 -15.25 -3.19 -7.04
C PRO A 43 -15.21 -4.72 -6.88
N LYS A 44 -16.37 -5.32 -6.63
CA LYS A 44 -16.50 -6.78 -6.60
C LYS A 44 -16.18 -7.33 -8.00
N GLY A 45 -15.27 -8.29 -8.07
CA GLY A 45 -14.82 -8.90 -9.33
C GLY A 45 -13.83 -10.03 -9.10
N GLU A 46 -13.37 -10.65 -10.19
CA GLU A 46 -12.39 -11.75 -10.18
C GLU A 46 -11.09 -11.31 -9.51
N LEU A 47 -10.53 -10.16 -9.91
CA LEU A 47 -9.32 -9.60 -9.31
C LEU A 47 -9.42 -9.46 -7.78
N LYS A 48 -10.56 -8.97 -7.26
CA LYS A 48 -10.75 -8.84 -5.81
C LYS A 48 -10.71 -10.22 -5.13
N ARG A 49 -11.33 -11.23 -5.73
CA ARG A 49 -11.31 -12.61 -5.20
C ARG A 49 -9.92 -13.22 -5.24
N GLU A 50 -9.15 -12.98 -6.31
CA GLU A 50 -7.76 -13.44 -6.41
C GLU A 50 -6.89 -12.81 -5.32
N ILE A 51 -7.00 -11.49 -5.13
CA ILE A 51 -6.28 -10.79 -4.07
C ILE A 51 -6.71 -11.32 -2.69
N GLU A 52 -8.01 -11.52 -2.46
CA GLU A 52 -8.51 -12.09 -1.20
C GLU A 52 -7.97 -13.51 -0.96
N LYS A 53 -7.96 -14.36 -2.00
CA LYS A 53 -7.40 -15.72 -1.95
C LYS A 53 -5.90 -15.70 -1.60
N LEU A 54 -5.11 -14.88 -2.31
CA LEU A 54 -3.69 -14.71 -2.03
C LEU A 54 -3.44 -14.17 -0.62
N SER A 55 -4.25 -13.18 -0.20
CA SER A 55 -4.15 -12.58 1.13
C SER A 55 -4.52 -13.53 2.27
N ALA A 56 -5.39 -14.50 2.00
CA ALA A 56 -5.79 -15.53 2.95
C ALA A 56 -4.71 -16.61 3.12
N GLN A 57 -3.86 -16.83 2.12
CA GLN A 57 -2.72 -17.74 2.22
C GLN A 57 -1.60 -17.17 3.11
N ILE A 58 -1.57 -15.85 3.29
CA ILE A 58 -0.63 -15.14 4.16
C ILE A 58 -1.36 -14.61 5.39
N TRP A 59 -0.64 -14.18 6.43
CA TRP A 59 -1.23 -13.58 7.66
C TRP A 59 -1.84 -12.17 7.42
N PHE A 60 -2.44 -11.91 6.24
CA PHE A 60 -3.03 -10.63 5.83
C PHE A 60 -4.55 -10.73 5.67
N ARG A 61 -5.24 -11.16 6.74
CA ARG A 61 -6.66 -11.58 6.68
C ARG A 61 -7.70 -10.47 6.51
N ARG A 62 -7.30 -9.18 6.57
CA ARG A 62 -8.23 -8.03 6.64
C ARG A 62 -7.70 -6.86 5.82
N LEU A 63 -7.78 -6.98 4.50
CA LEU A 63 -7.36 -5.94 3.57
C LEU A 63 -8.55 -5.08 3.16
N ASN A 64 -8.49 -3.79 3.47
CA ASN A 64 -9.30 -2.81 2.76
C ASN A 64 -8.56 -2.45 1.47
N HIS A 65 -9.15 -2.82 0.33
CA HIS A 65 -8.61 -2.54 -0.99
C HIS A 65 -9.07 -1.16 -1.43
N CYS A 66 -8.15 -0.22 -1.43
CA CYS A 66 -8.43 1.14 -1.90
C CYS A 66 -7.80 1.34 -3.27
N PHE A 67 -8.59 1.86 -4.18
CA PHE A 67 -8.12 2.38 -5.46
C PHE A 67 -7.73 3.84 -5.25
N SER A 68 -6.52 4.24 -5.62
CA SER A 68 -6.14 5.65 -5.67
C SER A 68 -6.18 6.15 -7.11
N GLY A 69 -7.08 7.10 -7.38
CA GLY A 69 -7.14 7.82 -8.64
C GLY A 69 -6.02 8.85 -8.72
N PHE A 70 -4.79 8.43 -8.96
CA PHE A 70 -3.66 9.35 -9.08
C PHE A 70 -3.77 10.13 -10.39
N LYS A 71 -4.22 11.38 -10.32
CA LYS A 71 -4.37 12.25 -11.50
C LYS A 71 -3.03 12.82 -12.00
N ARG A 72 -1.97 12.72 -11.20
CA ARG A 72 -0.74 13.50 -11.40
C ARG A 72 0.39 12.76 -12.11
N SER A 73 0.29 11.45 -12.35
CA SER A 73 1.29 10.73 -13.15
C SER A 73 0.75 9.40 -13.70
N SER A 74 1.29 8.95 -14.83
CA SER A 74 0.95 7.67 -15.47
C SER A 74 1.70 6.48 -14.87
N HIS A 75 2.42 6.68 -13.75
CA HIS A 75 3.21 5.64 -13.12
C HIS A 75 2.34 4.67 -12.35
N SER A 76 2.44 3.40 -12.71
CA SER A 76 1.80 2.30 -12.02
C SER A 76 2.55 1.98 -10.73
N ASN A 77 1.85 1.99 -9.60
CA ASN A 77 2.38 1.56 -8.31
C ASN A 77 1.31 0.81 -7.50
N ALA A 78 1.76 0.06 -6.50
CA ALA A 78 0.94 -0.54 -5.46
C ALA A 78 1.72 -0.50 -4.15
N TYR A 79 1.06 -0.10 -3.07
CA TYR A 79 1.70 -0.10 -1.75
C TYR A 79 0.76 -0.61 -0.67
N LEU A 80 1.37 -1.15 0.37
CA LEU A 80 0.72 -1.65 1.57
C LEU A 80 1.05 -0.70 2.72
N TYR A 81 0.06 -0.37 3.54
CA TYR A 81 0.30 0.35 4.80
C TYR A 81 -0.57 -0.16 5.93
N GLY A 82 -0.19 0.19 7.16
CA GLY A 82 -0.94 -0.10 8.37
C GLY A 82 -0.26 -1.10 9.30
N ILE A 83 -0.71 -1.10 10.56
CA ILE A 83 -0.11 -1.88 11.65
C ILE A 83 -1.01 -3.06 12.02
N TRP A 84 -0.39 -4.23 12.26
CA TRP A 84 -0.97 -5.45 12.83
C TRP A 84 -2.22 -5.97 12.08
N ASN A 85 -3.42 -5.57 12.50
CA ASN A 85 -4.71 -6.04 11.97
C ASN A 85 -5.38 -5.05 10.99
N ASN A 86 -4.87 -3.83 10.87
CA ASN A 86 -5.46 -2.80 10.00
C ASN A 86 -4.53 -2.50 8.83
N LYS A 87 -4.29 -3.52 8.00
CA LYS A 87 -3.45 -3.42 6.81
C LYS A 87 -4.31 -3.08 5.60
N ARG A 88 -3.85 -2.16 4.76
CA ARG A 88 -4.57 -1.66 3.59
C ARG A 88 -3.67 -1.74 2.38
N ILE A 89 -4.20 -2.23 1.27
CA ILE A 89 -3.50 -2.24 -0.02
C ILE A 89 -4.11 -1.15 -0.88
N VAL A 90 -3.24 -0.28 -1.39
CA VAL A 90 -3.60 0.75 -2.35
C VAL A 90 -3.09 0.34 -3.72
N LEU A 91 -4.01 0.24 -4.68
CA LEU A 91 -3.72 -0.06 -6.08
C LEU A 91 -3.98 1.18 -6.91
N TYR A 92 -3.03 1.54 -7.79
CA TYR A 92 -3.20 2.67 -8.69
C TYR A 92 -4.06 2.27 -9.89
N ASP A 93 -4.86 3.20 -10.42
CA ASP A 93 -5.69 2.96 -11.61
C ASP A 93 -4.89 2.48 -12.81
N THR A 94 -3.74 3.11 -13.05
CA THR A 94 -2.84 2.75 -14.16
C THR A 94 -2.35 1.31 -14.06
N LEU A 95 -2.23 0.74 -12.85
CA LEU A 95 -1.89 -0.65 -12.66
C LEU A 95 -3.04 -1.56 -13.09
N LEU A 96 -4.25 -1.21 -12.66
CA LEU A 96 -5.47 -1.94 -13.01
C LEU A 96 -5.75 -1.90 -14.52
N ALA A 97 -5.52 -0.74 -15.16
CA ALA A 97 -5.63 -0.57 -16.59
C ALA A 97 -4.64 -1.48 -17.36
N LYS A 98 -3.37 -1.54 -16.92
CA LYS A 98 -2.35 -2.43 -17.50
C LYS A 98 -2.69 -3.91 -17.29
N TYR A 99 -3.17 -4.28 -16.10
CA TYR A 99 -3.60 -5.64 -15.81
C TYR A 99 -4.76 -6.07 -16.73
N LYS A 100 -5.80 -5.25 -16.88
CA LYS A 100 -6.92 -5.53 -17.79
C LYS A 100 -6.48 -5.64 -19.25
N ALA A 101 -5.50 -4.84 -19.68
CA ALA A 101 -4.95 -4.94 -21.04
C ALA A 101 -4.21 -6.28 -21.26
N ASN A 102 -3.41 -6.72 -20.28
CA ASN A 102 -2.71 -8.01 -20.33
C ASN A 102 -3.68 -9.20 -20.25
N GLU A 103 -4.70 -9.13 -19.40
CA GLU A 103 -5.73 -10.16 -19.25
C GLU A 103 -6.48 -10.40 -20.57
N LYS A 104 -6.78 -9.32 -21.33
CA LYS A 104 -7.38 -9.43 -22.66
C LYS A 104 -6.45 -10.11 -23.66
N ALA A 105 -5.19 -9.65 -23.74
CA ALA A 105 -4.19 -10.25 -24.64
C ALA A 105 -3.99 -11.75 -24.37
N SER A 106 -3.94 -12.17 -23.09
CA SER A 106 -3.83 -13.59 -22.74
C SER A 106 -5.07 -14.42 -23.08
N LYS A 107 -6.27 -13.80 -23.12
CA LYS A 107 -7.50 -14.48 -23.54
C LYS A 107 -7.54 -14.64 -25.06
N ASP A 108 -7.06 -13.65 -25.80
CA ASP A 108 -6.97 -13.69 -27.26
C ASP A 108 -6.00 -14.80 -27.71
N GLU A 109 -4.83 -14.94 -27.08
CA GLU A 109 -3.87 -16.03 -27.38
C GLU A 109 -4.38 -17.44 -27.05
N LYS A 110 -5.29 -17.57 -26.08
CA LYS A 110 -5.88 -18.87 -25.71
C LYS A 110 -7.11 -19.25 -26.53
N GLY A 111 -7.68 -18.31 -27.29
CA GLY A 111 -8.85 -18.52 -28.14
C GLY A 111 -8.55 -18.94 -29.58
N GLU A 112 -7.28 -19.05 -29.96
CA GLU A 112 -6.85 -19.43 -31.32
C GLU A 112 -6.35 -20.89 -31.41
N LYS A 113 -6.85 -21.78 -30.54
CA LYS A 113 -6.71 -23.24 -30.66
C LYS A 113 -8.04 -23.93 -30.41
#